data_AF-D9WLY9-F1
#
_entry.id   AF-D9WLY9-F1
#
_cell.length_a   1.000
_cell.length_b   1.000
_cell.length_c   1.000
_cell.angle_alpha   90.00
_cell.angle_beta   90.00
_cell.angle_gamma   90.00
#
_symmetry.space_group_name_H-M   'P 1'
#
loop_
_entity.id
_entity.type
_entity.pdbx_description
1 polymer ?
#
loop_
_entity_poly.entity_id
_entity_poly.type
_entity_poly.pdbx_seq_one_letter_code
_entity_poly.pdbx_strand_id
1 'polypeptide(L)'
;MLGAAPRVRPHEVELLETALRALLINVPRSAGVHEALLHVDIVTEQGAEPGEPVEVVELVVTDEGAGFPPEALAAGVAAMRSLAVHQRLLAEHGGALRVLSVPGLTQVTLTLPIAPAPAAAERPPGAREGRVRGVRRRGARAQSARSTSGRAQSGRARSGQEEASA
;
A
#
# COMPACT_ATOMS: atom_id res chain seq x y z
N MET A 1 25.21 2.87 0.15
CA MET A 1 24.00 3.07 0.97
C MET A 1 23.00 2.00 0.58
N LEU A 2 22.79 1.00 1.42
CA LEU A 2 21.63 0.10 1.28
C LEU A 2 20.45 0.89 1.85
N GLY A 3 19.46 1.19 1.00
CA GLY A 3 18.24 1.88 1.44
C GLY A 3 17.53 1.04 2.50
N ALA A 4 17.03 1.69 3.56
CA ALA A 4 16.19 1.03 4.54
C ALA A 4 15.03 0.34 3.81
N ALA A 5 14.74 -0.92 4.15
CA ALA A 5 13.58 -1.61 3.60
C ALA A 5 12.32 -0.79 3.90
N PRO A 6 11.36 -0.71 2.95
CA PRO A 6 10.11 0.01 3.19
C PRO A 6 9.43 -0.59 4.42
N ARG A 7 9.10 0.28 5.38
CA ARG A 7 8.47 -0.12 6.65
C ARG A 7 7.08 -0.71 6.46
N VAL A 8 6.38 -0.23 5.43
CA VAL A 8 5.07 -0.73 4.99
C VAL A 8 5.28 -1.61 3.76
N ARG A 9 4.75 -2.84 3.80
CA ARG A 9 4.88 -3.84 2.75
C ARG A 9 3.92 -3.56 1.59
N PRO A 10 4.23 -3.96 0.34
CA PRO A 10 3.38 -3.66 -0.81
C PRO A 10 1.92 -4.10 -0.66
N HIS A 11 1.65 -5.29 -0.12
CA HIS A 11 0.28 -5.77 0.09
C HIS A 11 -0.48 -4.97 1.16
N GLU A 12 0.22 -4.39 2.13
CA GLU A 12 -0.37 -3.49 3.13
C GLU A 12 -0.78 -2.16 2.48
N VAL A 13 0.06 -1.64 1.59
CA VAL A 13 -0.28 -0.46 0.79
C VAL A 13 -1.49 -0.72 -0.09
N GLU A 14 -1.54 -1.85 -0.79
CA GLU A 14 -2.68 -2.22 -1.65
C GLU A 14 -3.99 -2.32 -0.86
N LEU A 15 -3.94 -2.93 0.33
CA LEU A 15 -5.10 -3.04 1.22
C LEU A 15 -5.61 -1.67 1.66
N LEU A 16 -4.70 -0.79 2.10
CA LEU A 16 -5.03 0.56 2.53
C LEU A 16 -5.52 1.45 1.37
N GLU A 17 -4.88 1.37 0.20
CA GLU A 17 -5.25 2.16 -0.98
C GLU A 17 -6.65 1.80 -1.47
N THR A 18 -7.00 0.51 -1.52
CA THR A 18 -8.33 0.09 -1.97
C THR A 18 -9.43 0.59 -1.04
N ALA A 19 -9.20 0.55 0.28
CA ALA A 19 -10.12 1.11 1.28
C ALA A 19 -10.20 2.64 1.17
N LEU A 20 -9.08 3.33 1.09
CA LEU A 20 -9.02 4.79 0.94
C LEU A 20 -9.73 5.25 -0.32
N ARG A 21 -9.51 4.58 -1.45
CA ARG A 21 -10.19 4.88 -2.73
C ARG A 21 -11.71 4.78 -2.59
N ALA A 22 -12.21 3.75 -1.92
CA ALA A 22 -13.65 3.60 -1.68
C ALA A 22 -14.21 4.73 -0.79
N LEU A 23 -13.44 5.21 0.19
CA LEU A 23 -13.81 6.37 1.00
C LEU A 23 -13.87 7.65 0.16
N LEU A 24 -12.83 7.94 -0.62
CA LEU A 24 -12.75 9.15 -1.44
C LEU A 24 -13.84 9.21 -2.52
N ILE A 25 -14.31 8.07 -3.04
CA ILE A 25 -15.46 8.02 -3.94
C ILE A 25 -16.75 8.40 -3.21
N ASN A 26 -16.89 8.05 -1.93
CA ASN A 26 -18.09 8.36 -1.14
C ASN A 26 -18.20 9.83 -0.76
N VAL A 27 -17.10 10.58 -0.73
CA VAL A 27 -17.09 12.02 -0.39
C VAL A 27 -18.03 12.82 -1.32
N PRO A 28 -17.83 12.87 -2.64
CA PRO A 28 -18.76 13.55 -3.53
C PRO A 28 -20.09 12.80 -3.71
N ARG A 29 -20.05 11.47 -3.71
CA ARG A 29 -21.23 10.65 -4.03
C ARG A 29 -22.28 10.65 -2.92
N SER A 30 -21.85 10.69 -1.66
CA SER A 30 -22.71 10.46 -0.49
C SER A 30 -22.68 11.63 0.48
N ALA A 31 -21.51 12.20 0.77
CA ALA A 31 -21.41 13.34 1.67
C ALA A 31 -21.81 14.67 0.96
N GLY A 32 -21.79 14.70 -0.37
CA GLY A 32 -22.24 15.84 -1.18
C GLY A 32 -21.24 17.01 -1.21
N VAL A 33 -19.99 16.76 -0.81
CA VAL A 33 -18.89 17.73 -0.81
C VAL A 33 -17.77 17.26 -1.74
N HIS A 34 -16.91 18.17 -2.17
CA HIS A 34 -15.81 17.86 -3.10
C HIS A 34 -14.44 17.84 -2.42
N GLU A 35 -14.40 18.13 -1.12
CA GLU A 35 -13.17 18.26 -0.35
C GLU A 35 -13.22 17.33 0.86
N ALA A 36 -12.08 16.75 1.17
CA ALA A 36 -11.83 15.98 2.38
C ALA A 36 -10.37 16.13 2.78
N LEU A 37 -10.11 16.08 4.08
CA LEU A 37 -8.77 16.06 4.65
C LEU A 37 -8.34 14.61 4.85
N LEU A 38 -7.15 14.27 4.34
CA LEU A 38 -6.51 12.99 4.59
C LEU A 38 -5.33 13.20 5.53
N HIS A 39 -5.39 12.58 6.71
CA HIS A 39 -4.25 12.44 7.61
C HIS A 39 -3.70 11.03 7.52
N VAL A 40 -2.38 10.89 7.47
CA VAL A 40 -1.66 9.62 7.39
C VAL A 40 -0.53 9.64 8.40
N ASP A 41 -0.52 8.68 9.31
CA ASP A 41 0.56 8.56 10.30
C ASP A 41 0.91 7.09 10.58
N ILE A 42 2.09 6.87 11.17
CA ILE A 42 2.46 5.60 11.78
C ILE A 42 2.48 5.84 13.29
N VAL A 43 1.48 5.29 13.97
CA VAL A 43 1.32 5.41 15.42
C VAL A 43 1.76 4.12 16.11
N THR A 44 2.10 4.20 17.39
CA THR A 44 2.39 3.03 18.21
C THR A 44 1.20 2.77 19.13
N GLU A 45 0.57 1.61 18.98
CA GLU A 45 -0.51 1.15 19.85
C GLU A 45 -0.01 0.04 20.79
N GLN A 46 -0.76 -0.21 21.87
CA GLN A 46 -0.51 -1.41 22.67
C GLN A 46 -1.03 -2.64 21.91
N GLY A 47 -0.17 -3.65 21.77
CA GLY A 47 -0.52 -4.92 21.16
C GLY A 47 -1.49 -5.75 22.01
N ALA A 48 -1.83 -6.92 21.50
CA ALA A 48 -2.71 -7.87 22.17
C ALA A 48 -2.13 -8.36 23.51
N GLU A 49 -0.80 -8.41 23.61
CA GLU A 49 -0.08 -8.81 24.83
C GLU A 49 0.44 -7.58 25.60
N PRO A 50 0.33 -7.57 26.94
CA PRO A 50 0.85 -6.49 27.76
C PRO A 50 2.35 -6.25 27.52
N GLY A 51 2.72 -5.02 27.14
CA GLY A 51 4.11 -4.61 26.96
C GLY A 51 4.68 -4.84 25.56
N GLU A 52 3.88 -5.32 24.61
CA GLU A 52 4.29 -5.42 23.19
C GLU A 52 3.73 -4.22 22.40
N PRO A 53 4.52 -3.17 22.11
CA PRO A 53 4.06 -2.10 21.25
C PRO A 53 3.95 -2.59 19.80
N VAL A 54 2.85 -2.26 19.14
CA VAL A 54 2.62 -2.55 17.72
C VAL A 54 2.58 -1.24 16.96
N GLU A 55 3.33 -1.18 15.85
CA GLU A 55 3.23 -0.06 14.93
C GLU A 55 2.00 -0.24 14.04
N VAL A 56 1.23 0.83 13.87
CA VAL A 56 -0.03 0.84 13.14
C VAL A 56 -0.01 2.00 12.16
N VAL A 57 -0.31 1.73 10.90
CA VAL A 57 -0.64 2.81 9.95
C VAL A 57 -2.05 3.28 10.27
N GLU A 58 -2.19 4.57 10.56
CA GLU A 58 -3.47 5.24 10.73
C GLU A 58 -3.75 6.14 9.53
N LEU A 59 -4.90 5.94 8.89
CA LEU A 59 -5.43 6.86 7.88
C LEU A 59 -6.74 7.44 8.38
N VAL A 60 -6.82 8.76 8.45
CA VAL A 60 -8.05 9.46 8.85
C VAL A 60 -8.52 10.32 7.68
N VAL A 61 -9.72 10.04 7.18
CA VAL A 61 -10.41 10.86 6.19
C VAL A 61 -11.49 11.65 6.89
N THR A 62 -11.44 12.98 6.76
CA THR A 62 -12.44 13.89 7.35
C THR A 62 -13.10 14.74 6.28
N ASP A 63 -14.42 14.81 6.27
CA ASP A 63 -15.20 15.68 5.40
C ASP A 63 -16.30 16.42 6.19
N GLU A 64 -16.80 17.52 5.62
CA GLU A 64 -17.84 18.36 6.23
C GLU A 64 -19.21 18.16 5.55
N GLY A 65 -19.46 16.98 5.01
CA GLY A 65 -20.69 16.71 4.26
C GLY A 65 -21.89 16.30 5.12
N ALA A 66 -22.92 15.78 4.45
CA ALA A 66 -24.17 15.35 5.07
C ALA A 66 -24.00 14.24 6.12
N GLY A 67 -22.92 13.47 6.00
CA GLY A 67 -22.59 12.35 6.87
C GLY A 67 -23.45 11.10 6.67
N PHE A 68 -23.30 10.16 7.60
CA PHE A 68 -24.02 8.88 7.57
C PHE A 68 -25.35 8.98 8.33
N PRO A 69 -26.43 8.36 7.82
CA PRO A 69 -27.69 8.29 8.55
C PRO A 69 -27.51 7.62 9.93
N PRO A 70 -28.18 8.10 10.99
CA PRO A 70 -28.05 7.54 12.33
C PRO A 70 -28.34 6.03 12.41
N GLU A 71 -29.31 5.54 11.63
CA GLU A 71 -29.65 4.12 11.55
C GLU A 71 -28.51 3.27 10.95
N ALA A 72 -27.73 3.84 10.02
CA ALA A 72 -26.56 3.17 9.46
C ALA A 72 -25.40 3.14 10.46
N LEU A 73 -25.21 4.23 11.22
CA LEU A 73 -24.21 4.28 12.30
C LEU A 73 -24.55 3.27 13.42
N ALA A 74 -25.83 3.18 13.81
CA ALA A 74 -26.30 2.25 14.82
C ALA A 74 -26.14 0.77 14.39
N ALA A 75 -26.33 0.48 13.10
CA ALA A 75 -26.09 -0.84 12.54
C ALA A 75 -24.59 -1.16 12.36
N GLY A 76 -23.72 -0.15 12.44
CA GLY A 76 -22.29 -0.27 12.29
C GLY A 76 -21.82 -0.36 10.84
N VAL A 77 -20.49 -0.34 10.66
CA VAL A 77 -19.82 -0.32 9.35
C VAL A 77 -20.21 -1.51 8.45
N ALA A 78 -20.50 -2.67 9.05
CA ALA A 78 -20.90 -3.87 8.30
C ALA A 78 -22.23 -3.68 7.54
N ALA A 79 -23.09 -2.74 7.96
CA ALA A 79 -24.32 -2.38 7.26
C ALA A 79 -24.10 -1.35 6.12
N MET A 80 -22.93 -0.70 6.08
CA MET A 80 -22.57 0.27 5.05
C MET A 80 -21.96 -0.46 3.86
N ARG A 81 -22.77 -0.81 2.84
CA ARG A 81 -22.35 -1.71 1.74
C ARG A 81 -21.01 -1.37 1.10
N SER A 82 -20.71 -0.08 0.89
CA SER A 82 -19.45 0.36 0.28
C SER A 82 -18.23 0.20 1.18
N LEU A 83 -18.40 0.11 2.50
CA LEU A 83 -17.32 0.01 3.48
C LEU A 83 -17.21 -1.38 4.13
N ALA A 84 -18.30 -2.15 4.14
CA ALA A 84 -18.36 -3.46 4.78
C ALA A 84 -17.28 -4.44 4.25
N VAL A 85 -17.03 -4.42 2.94
CA VAL A 85 -15.98 -5.28 2.36
C VAL A 85 -14.59 -4.87 2.84
N HIS A 86 -14.32 -3.57 2.96
CA HIS A 86 -13.02 -3.06 3.42
C HIS A 86 -12.83 -3.28 4.91
N GLN A 87 -13.88 -3.13 5.71
CA GLN A 87 -13.84 -3.48 7.13
C GLN A 87 -13.45 -4.95 7.32
N ARG A 88 -14.06 -5.86 6.56
CA ARG A 88 -13.74 -7.28 6.63
C ARG A 88 -12.29 -7.56 6.21
N LEU A 89 -11.85 -7.02 5.08
CA LEU A 89 -10.49 -7.22 4.58
C LEU A 89 -9.42 -6.68 5.55
N LEU A 90 -9.67 -5.52 6.17
CA LEU A 90 -8.79 -4.97 7.20
C LEU A 90 -8.77 -5.87 8.44
N ALA A 91 -9.94 -6.33 8.91
CA ALA A 91 -10.04 -7.20 10.07
C ALA A 91 -9.31 -8.55 9.87
N GLU A 92 -9.33 -9.10 8.66
CA GLU A 92 -8.56 -10.31 8.30
C GLU A 92 -7.03 -10.11 8.46
N HIS A 93 -6.56 -8.87 8.53
CA HIS A 93 -5.16 -8.48 8.72
C HIS A 93 -4.91 -7.80 10.08
N GLY A 94 -5.85 -7.91 11.04
CA GLY A 94 -5.75 -7.29 12.36
C GLY A 94 -5.93 -5.76 12.35
N GLY A 95 -6.37 -5.19 11.23
CA GLY A 95 -6.73 -3.79 11.12
C GLY A 95 -8.18 -3.51 11.51
N ALA A 96 -8.57 -2.24 11.46
CA ALA A 96 -9.94 -1.80 11.73
C ALA A 96 -10.39 -0.68 10.80
N LEU A 97 -11.71 -0.58 10.62
CA LEU A 97 -12.39 0.57 10.02
C LEU A 97 -13.40 1.10 11.04
N ARG A 98 -13.28 2.38 11.39
CA ARG A 98 -14.17 3.07 12.32
C ARG A 98 -14.77 4.30 11.66
N VAL A 99 -16.04 4.58 11.94
CA VAL A 99 -16.75 5.75 11.43
C VAL A 99 -17.32 6.54 12.59
N LEU A 100 -16.99 7.82 12.64
CA LEU A 100 -17.65 8.82 13.47
C LEU A 100 -18.31 9.80 12.50
N SER A 101 -19.61 10.04 12.67
CA SER A 101 -20.32 10.94 11.77
C SER A 101 -21.48 11.63 12.46
N VAL A 102 -21.61 12.91 12.19
CA VAL A 102 -22.74 13.78 12.52
C VAL A 102 -23.00 14.68 11.31
N PRO A 103 -24.17 15.32 11.18
CA PRO A 103 -24.39 16.29 10.11
C PRO A 103 -23.32 17.40 10.14
N GLY A 104 -22.63 17.60 9.02
CA GLY A 104 -21.55 18.58 8.88
C GLY A 104 -20.16 18.08 9.31
N LEU A 105 -20.02 16.82 9.74
CA LEU A 105 -18.71 16.22 10.02
C LEU A 105 -18.76 14.70 9.90
N THR A 106 -17.92 14.15 9.03
CA THR A 106 -17.66 12.71 8.95
C THR A 106 -16.18 12.46 9.06
N GLN A 107 -15.80 11.56 9.96
CA GLN A 107 -14.45 11.07 10.13
C GLN A 107 -14.46 9.54 9.96
N VAL A 108 -13.68 9.05 9.01
CA VAL A 108 -13.45 7.63 8.82
C VAL A 108 -11.98 7.31 9.09
N THR A 109 -11.76 6.41 10.04
CA THR A 109 -10.41 5.98 10.44
C THR A 109 -10.17 4.55 9.99
N LEU A 110 -9.08 4.34 9.24
CA LEU A 110 -8.54 3.03 8.89
C LEU A 110 -7.28 2.80 9.72
N THR A 111 -7.16 1.63 10.34
CA THR A 111 -5.93 1.20 10.99
C THR A 111 -5.46 -0.13 10.43
N LEU A 112 -4.15 -0.29 10.28
CA LEU A 112 -3.54 -1.56 9.89
C LEU A 112 -2.22 -1.74 10.64
N PRO A 113 -2.07 -2.80 11.46
CA PRO A 113 -0.81 -3.11 12.09
C PRO A 113 0.25 -3.45 11.03
N ILE A 114 1.45 -2.92 11.20
CA ILE A 114 2.62 -3.21 10.37
C ILE A 114 3.69 -3.89 11.20
N ALA A 115 4.45 -4.77 10.55
CA ALA A 115 5.59 -5.39 11.22
C ALA A 115 6.62 -4.31 11.57
N PRO A 116 7.22 -4.34 12.76
CA PRO A 116 8.29 -3.42 13.10
C PRO A 116 9.42 -3.54 12.09
N ALA A 117 9.97 -2.40 11.68
CA ALA A 117 11.11 -2.39 10.76
C ALA A 117 12.23 -3.26 11.35
N PRO A 118 12.83 -4.19 10.57
CA PRO A 118 13.93 -4.98 11.08
C PRO A 118 15.03 -4.02 11.55
N ALA A 119 15.36 -4.09 12.84
CA ALA A 119 16.45 -3.32 13.41
C ALA A 119 17.67 -3.57 12.52
N ALA A 120 18.21 -2.51 11.91
CA ALA A 120 19.38 -2.62 11.06
C ALA A 120 20.45 -3.32 11.89
N ALA A 121 20.79 -4.56 11.52
CA ALA A 121 21.75 -5.36 12.27
C ALA A 121 23.01 -4.51 12.45
N GLU A 122 23.30 -4.11 13.68
CA GLU A 122 24.55 -3.46 14.02
C GLU A 122 25.65 -4.39 13.51
N ARG A 123 26.41 -3.93 12.51
CA ARG A 123 27.63 -4.63 12.12
C ARG A 123 28.48 -4.75 13.38
N PRO A 124 28.89 -5.96 13.80
CA PRO A 124 29.79 -6.09 14.92
C PRO A 124 31.04 -5.25 14.63
N PRO A 125 31.51 -4.43 15.58
CA PRO A 125 32.70 -3.61 15.40
C PRO A 125 33.92 -4.54 15.37
N GLY A 126 34.32 -4.99 14.18
CA GLY A 126 35.45 -5.91 14.09
C GLY A 126 35.72 -6.59 12.76
N ALA A 127 34.89 -6.44 11.72
CA ALA A 127 35.20 -6.99 10.39
C ALA A 127 36.35 -6.20 9.74
N ARG A 128 37.58 -6.45 10.20
CA ARG A 128 38.81 -5.99 9.55
C ARG A 128 38.83 -6.56 8.14
N GLU A 129 38.80 -5.67 7.16
CA GLU A 129 39.05 -5.99 5.75
C GLU A 129 40.36 -6.79 5.64
N GLY A 130 40.21 -8.06 5.26
CA GLY A 130 41.33 -8.91 4.89
C GLY A 130 42.07 -8.27 3.72
N ARG A 131 43.24 -7.72 4.03
CA ARG A 131 44.25 -7.23 3.09
C ARG A 131 44.56 -8.32 2.04
N VAL A 132 43.96 -8.24 0.86
CA VAL A 132 44.39 -9.05 -0.29
C VAL A 132 45.69 -8.45 -0.83
N ARG A 133 46.80 -9.07 -0.43
CA ARG A 133 48.15 -8.80 -0.94
C ARG A 133 48.20 -9.24 -2.41
N GLY A 134 48.65 -8.35 -3.28
CA GLY A 134 48.43 -8.43 -4.72
C GLY A 134 49.15 -9.53 -5.48
N VAL A 135 48.73 -9.68 -6.74
CA VAL A 135 49.52 -10.29 -7.81
C VAL A 135 49.37 -9.42 -9.06
N ARG A 136 50.52 -8.97 -9.60
CA ARG A 136 50.64 -8.14 -10.80
C ARG A 136 50.59 -9.00 -12.07
N ARG A 137 49.87 -8.49 -13.08
CA ARG A 137 50.16 -8.43 -14.54
C ARG A 137 50.70 -9.69 -15.25
N ARG A 138 50.00 -10.13 -16.32
CA ARG A 138 50.48 -10.11 -17.74
C ARG A 138 49.54 -10.81 -18.75
N GLY A 139 49.51 -10.27 -19.98
CA GLY A 139 49.07 -10.93 -21.24
C GLY A 139 47.64 -10.54 -21.65
N ALA A 140 47.36 -9.62 -22.58
CA ALA A 140 47.72 -9.47 -24.00
C ALA A 140 47.04 -10.46 -24.96
N ARG A 141 46.28 -9.88 -25.91
CA ARG A 141 45.75 -10.42 -27.19
C ARG A 141 44.64 -11.47 -27.10
N ALA A 142 43.74 -11.64 -28.07
CA ALA A 142 43.20 -10.85 -29.18
C ALA A 142 42.17 -11.76 -29.88
N GLN A 143 41.19 -11.15 -30.54
CA GLN A 143 40.54 -11.63 -31.77
C GLN A 143 39.46 -12.75 -31.73
N SER A 144 38.31 -12.33 -32.29
CA SER A 144 37.56 -13.00 -33.36
C SER A 144 36.60 -14.14 -32.99
N ALA A 145 35.31 -13.95 -33.22
CA ALA A 145 34.66 -14.44 -34.45
C ALA A 145 33.13 -14.22 -34.46
N ARG A 146 32.65 -13.68 -35.60
CA ARG A 146 31.47 -14.07 -36.42
C ARG A 146 30.09 -14.19 -35.74
N SER A 147 29.13 -13.35 -36.13
CA SER A 147 28.25 -13.47 -37.32
C SER A 147 27.32 -14.69 -37.31
N THR A 148 26.01 -14.44 -37.15
CA THR A 148 24.86 -14.90 -37.99
C THR A 148 23.58 -14.27 -37.41
N SER A 149 22.92 -13.33 -38.08
CA SER A 149 21.83 -13.53 -39.05
C SER A 149 20.75 -14.52 -38.59
N GLY A 150 19.59 -14.00 -38.15
CA GLY A 150 18.38 -14.76 -37.84
C GLY A 150 17.15 -13.86 -38.02
N ARG A 151 16.77 -13.68 -39.29
CA ARG A 151 15.57 -12.98 -39.77
C ARG A 151 14.39 -13.96 -39.74
N ALA A 152 13.21 -13.42 -39.42
CA ALA A 152 11.89 -13.71 -40.00
C ALA A 152 10.80 -14.16 -39.02
N GLN A 153 9.71 -13.36 -39.03
CA GLN A 153 8.30 -13.76 -39.20
C GLN A 153 7.67 -14.63 -38.10
N SER A 154 6.40 -14.51 -37.71
CA SER A 154 5.22 -13.78 -38.17
C SER A 154 4.21 -13.80 -37.00
N GLY A 155 3.34 -12.79 -36.90
CA GLY A 155 2.32 -12.75 -35.84
C GLY A 155 1.20 -11.81 -36.21
N ARG A 156 0.29 -12.31 -37.04
CA ARG A 156 -0.91 -11.65 -37.58
C ARG A 156 -2.01 -11.65 -36.50
N ALA A 157 -2.49 -10.49 -36.06
CA ALA A 157 -3.72 -10.33 -35.28
C ALA A 157 -4.47 -9.11 -35.85
N ARG A 158 -5.43 -9.32 -36.77
CA ARG A 158 -6.89 -9.27 -36.49
C ARG A 158 -7.34 -7.96 -35.86
N SER A 159 -7.50 -6.94 -36.70
CA SER A 159 -8.40 -5.81 -36.49
C SER A 159 -9.84 -6.28 -36.74
N GLY A 160 -10.65 -6.29 -35.68
CA GLY A 160 -12.10 -6.42 -35.77
C GLY A 160 -12.72 -5.25 -35.04
N GLN A 161 -13.15 -4.24 -35.78
CA GLN A 161 -13.96 -3.12 -35.30
C GLN A 161 -14.58 -2.40 -36.51
N GLU A 162 -15.91 -2.49 -36.61
CA GLU A 162 -16.88 -1.59 -37.27
C GLU A 162 -18.22 -2.35 -37.18
N GLU A 163 -19.10 -2.09 -36.20
CA GLU A 163 -20.06 -0.97 -36.11
C GLU A 163 -20.90 -0.72 -37.37
N ALA A 164 -22.17 -1.18 -37.31
CA ALA A 164 -23.37 -0.56 -37.88
C ALA A 164 -24.57 -1.44 -37.44
N SER A 165 -25.38 -1.08 -36.44
CA SER A 165 -26.53 -0.17 -36.52
C SER A 165 -27.49 -0.48 -37.68
N ALA A 166 -28.54 -1.27 -37.38
CA ALA A 166 -29.95 -1.05 -37.75
C ALA A 166 -30.80 -2.22 -37.23
#